data_AF-A0A7C6MQV3-F1
#
_entry.id   AF-A0A7C6MQV3-F1
#
_cell.length_a   1.000
_cell.length_b   1.000
_cell.length_c   1.000
_cell.angle_alpha   90.00
_cell.angle_beta   90.00
_cell.angle_gamma   90.00
#
_symmetry.space_group_name_H-M   'P 1'
#
loop_
_entity.id
_entity.type
_entity.pdbx_description
1 polymer ?
#
loop_
_entity_poly.entity_id
_entity_poly.type
_entity_poly.pdbx_seq_one_letter_code
_entity_poly.pdbx_strand_id
1 'polypeptide(L)' 'MKTKIELGDRAHYVGSLPKNGEMYDFYKIEVAGHVRYIYVQANPERDLDQM' A
#
# COMPACT_ATOMS: atom_id res chain seq x y z
N MET A 1 9.22 -8.15 -19.10
CA MET A 1 8.63 -9.08 -18.12
C MET A 1 8.28 -8.30 -16.86
N LYS A 2 7.05 -8.43 -16.33
CA LYS A 2 6.69 -7.83 -15.03
C LYS A 2 7.07 -8.83 -13.94
N THR A 3 8.18 -8.59 -13.27
CA THR A 3 8.62 -9.43 -12.14
C THR A 3 7.77 -9.09 -10.93
N LYS A 4 7.09 -10.08 -10.34
CA LYS A 4 6.39 -9.91 -9.06
C LYS A 4 7.46 -9.67 -7.99
N ILE A 5 7.39 -8.53 -7.30
CA ILE A 5 8.27 -8.22 -6.17
C ILE A 5 7.45 -8.47 -4.91
N GLU A 6 7.88 -9.41 -4.09
CA GLU A 6 7.30 -9.60 -2.76
C GLU A 6 7.93 -8.59 -1.81
N LEU A 7 7.10 -7.71 -1.24
CA LEU A 7 7.54 -6.55 -0.46
C LEU A 7 7.66 -6.85 1.03
N GLY A 8 7.21 -8.02 1.51
CA GLY A 8 7.38 -8.49 2.90
C GLY A 8 7.20 -7.41 3.97
N ASP A 9 8.05 -7.45 5.01
CA ASP A 9 8.11 -6.46 6.10
C ASP A 9 8.76 -5.11 5.68
N ARG A 10 9.03 -4.92 4.38
CA ARG A 10 9.69 -3.72 3.86
C ARG A 10 8.70 -2.64 3.44
N ALA A 11 7.40 -2.87 3.70
CA ALA A 11 6.36 -1.89 3.50
C ALA A 11 5.85 -1.35 4.83
N HIS A 12 5.98 -0.05 5.01
CA HIS A 12 5.52 0.67 6.20
C HIS A 12 4.31 1.53 5.82
N TYR A 13 3.19 1.30 6.51
CA TYR A 13 2.01 2.15 6.36
C TYR A 13 2.32 3.57 6.83
N VAL A 14 1.89 4.56 6.03
CA VAL A 14 2.11 5.98 6.27
C VAL A 14 0.81 6.68 6.66
N GLY A 15 -0.30 6.28 6.06
CA GLY A 15 -1.60 6.92 6.27
C GLY A 15 -2.54 6.66 5.10
N SER A 16 -3.79 7.13 5.22
CA SER A 16 -4.78 7.05 4.14
C SER A 16 -5.19 8.45 3.70
N LEU A 17 -5.27 8.70 2.39
CA LEU A 17 -5.67 10.00 1.83
C LEU A 17 -6.71 9.80 0.71
N PRO A 18 -7.68 10.74 0.59
CA PRO A 18 -8.63 10.73 -0.52
C PRO A 18 -7.95 11.16 -1.83
N LYS A 19 -8.25 10.47 -2.92
CA LYS A 19 -7.82 10.82 -4.28
C LYS A 19 -8.91 10.44 -5.28
N ASN A 20 -9.32 11.38 -6.12
CA ASN A 20 -10.36 11.17 -7.14
C ASN A 20 -11.68 10.59 -6.61
N GLY A 21 -12.05 10.93 -5.37
CA GLY A 21 -13.28 10.42 -4.73
C GLY A 21 -13.16 9.06 -4.05
N GLU A 22 -11.98 8.43 -4.08
CA GLU A 22 -11.71 7.15 -3.42
C GLU A 22 -10.63 7.29 -2.35
N MET A 23 -10.64 6.42 -1.33
CA MET A 23 -9.60 6.38 -0.31
C MET A 23 -8.45 5.46 -0.74
N TYR A 24 -7.23 5.91 -0.50
CA TYR A 24 -6.02 5.14 -0.77
C TYR A 24 -5.16 5.05 0.48
N ASP A 25 -4.61 3.87 0.73
CA ASP A 25 -3.57 3.65 1.73
C ASP A 25 -2.20 3.88 1.12
N PHE A 26 -1.37 4.62 1.84
CA PHE A 26 -0.02 5.00 1.43
C PHE A 26 0.98 4.16 2.20
N TYR A 27 1.91 3.57 1.46
CA TYR A 27 3.01 2.79 2.03
C TYR A 27 4.34 3.35 1.55
N LYS A 28 5.28 3.46 2.48
CA LYS A 28 6.70 3.66 2.19
C LYS A 28 7.34 2.29 2.08
N ILE A 29 8.02 2.04 0.96
CA ILE A 29 8.72 0.78 0.72
C ILE A 29 10.20 1.03 0.44
N GLU A 30 11.06 0.10 0.83
CA GLU A 30 12.47 0.12 0.43
C GLU A 30 12.78 -1.01 -0.56
N VAL A 31 13.25 -0.63 -1.75
CA VAL A 31 13.61 -1.57 -2.82
C VAL A 31 15.04 -1.28 -3.25
N ALA A 32 15.94 -2.25 -3.04
CA ALA A 32 17.37 -2.13 -3.37
C ALA A 32 18.04 -0.87 -2.78
N GLY A 33 17.74 -0.53 -1.52
CA GLY A 33 18.27 0.66 -0.85
C GLY A 33 17.60 1.99 -1.25
N HIS A 34 16.61 1.96 -2.14
CA HIS A 34 15.86 3.14 -2.54
C HIS A 34 14.47 3.16 -1.93
N VAL A 35 14.14 4.28 -1.28
CA VAL A 35 12.79 4.56 -0.78
C VAL A 35 11.86 4.85 -1.96
N ARG A 36 10.71 4.19 -1.99
CA ARG A 36 9.61 4.47 -2.90
C ARG A 36 8.31 4.60 -2.12
N TYR A 37 7.33 5.29 -2.70
CA TYR A 37 5.99 5.39 -2.15
C TYR A 37 5.02 4.71 -3.11
N ILE A 38 4.15 3.87 -2.56
CA ILE A 38 3.06 3.23 -3.29
C ILE A 38 1.73 3.62 -2.64
N TYR A 39 0.69 3.69 -3.46
CA TYR A 39 -0.68 3.90 -3.03
C TYR A 39 -1.50 2.71 -3.47
N VAL A 40 -2.24 2.13 -2.53
CA VAL A 40 -3.13 0.99 -2.76
C VAL A 40 -4.53 1.50 -2.47
N GLN A 41 -5.48 1.26 -3.37
CA GLN A 41 -6.87 1.62 -3.11
C GLN A 41 -7.32 0.91 -1.84
N ALA A 42 -7.80 1.68 -0.86
CA ALA A 42 -8.33 1.13 0.37
C ALA A 42 -9.63 0.41 -0.01
N ASN A 43 -9.62 -0.92 0.02
CA ASN A 43 -10.78 -1.68 -0.39
C ASN A 43 -11.82 -1.62 0.75
N PRO A 44 -13.02 -1.06 0.54
CA PRO A 44 -14.00 -0.87 1.62
C PRO A 44 -14.52 -2.19 2.22
N GLU A 45 -14.27 -3.32 1.58
CA GLU A 45 -14.74 -4.65 2.03
C GLU A 45 -13.76 -5.38 2.97
N ARG A 46 -12.56 -4.83 3.21
CA ARG A 46 -11.52 -5.53 3.98
C ARG A 46 -11.71 -5.50 5.50
N ASP A 47 -12.69 -4.73 5.99
CA ASP A 47 -12.99 -4.55 7.42
C ASP A 47 -14.02 -5.54 7.99
N LEU A 48 -14.55 -6.48 7.21
CA LEU A 48 -15.65 -7.37 7.66
C LEU A 48 -15.24 -8.80 8.05
N ASP A 49 -13.97 -9.20 7.93
CA ASP A 49 -13.51 -10.57 8.22
C ASP A 49 -12.60 -10.69 9.47
N GLN A 50 -12.62 -9.69 10.36
CA GLN A 50 -11.88 -9.71 11.64
C GLN A 50 -12.76 -9.46 12.88
N MET A 51 -14.05 -9.82 12.83
CA MET A 51 -14.92 -9.86 14.03
C MET A 51 -15.37 -11.28 14.36
#